data_AF-A0A151EDQ4-F1
#
_entry.id   AF-A0A151EDQ4-F1
#
_cell.length_a   1.000
_cell.length_b   1.000
_cell.length_c   1.000
_cell.angle_alpha   90.00
_cell.angle_beta   90.00
_cell.angle_gamma   90.00
#
_symmetry.space_group_name_H-M   'P 1'
#
loop_
_entity.id
_entity.type
_entity.pdbx_description
1 polymer ?
#
loop_
_entity_poly.entity_id
_entity_poly.type
_entity_poly.pdbx_seq_one_letter_code
_entity_poly.pdbx_strand_id
1 'polypeptide(L)'
;MDVKKFLRKERLIWHKHFVPSLIAGIGVAIIALIFEFSVANIVLFASVGASAAILANIKSHHLTKLHTAIVSYVVAILISFLLYFINLQVRLPLALNLFFAVFLTSILIFLANSFHPPAISASASFFLFERSLLDLFYLFIAILILFIIIRFLTYTISQHLPIKEFWKEFKREF
;
A
#
# COMPACT_ATOMS: atom_id res chain seq x y z
N MET A 1 -1.19 -0.11 -35.29
CA MET A 1 -2.10 0.67 -34.44
C MET A 1 -1.78 2.14 -34.64
N ASP A 2 -2.74 2.98 -35.04
CA ASP A 2 -2.49 4.37 -35.45
C ASP A 2 -2.19 5.26 -34.22
N VAL A 3 -0.98 5.82 -34.16
CA VAL A 3 -0.44 6.58 -33.01
C VAL A 3 -1.34 7.76 -32.65
N LYS A 4 -1.98 8.40 -33.64
CA LYS A 4 -2.95 9.49 -33.41
C LYS A 4 -4.22 9.00 -32.72
N LYS A 5 -4.72 7.81 -33.08
CA LYS A 5 -5.88 7.19 -32.40
C LYS A 5 -5.52 6.76 -30.97
N PHE A 6 -4.31 6.25 -30.74
CA PHE A 6 -3.82 5.90 -29.41
C PHE A 6 -3.74 7.14 -28.49
N LEU A 7 -3.09 8.22 -28.94
CA LEU A 7 -2.96 9.47 -28.17
C LEU A 7 -4.32 10.13 -27.85
N ARG A 8 -5.27 10.09 -28.79
CA ARG A 8 -6.60 10.67 -28.58
C ARG A 8 -7.44 9.86 -27.58
N LYS A 9 -7.26 8.53 -27.56
CA LYS A 9 -7.93 7.63 -26.61
C LYS A 9 -7.35 7.79 -25.20
N GLU A 10 -6.04 7.92 -25.07
CA GLU A 10 -5.36 8.14 -23.77
C GLU A 10 -5.66 9.49 -23.12
N ARG A 11 -5.74 10.60 -23.90
CA ARG A 11 -6.08 11.93 -23.35
C ARG A 11 -7.45 11.96 -22.64
N LEU A 12 -8.42 11.21 -23.17
CA LEU A 12 -9.76 11.04 -22.58
C LEU A 12 -9.75 10.17 -21.32
N ILE A 13 -8.75 9.32 -21.16
CA ILE A 13 -8.59 8.41 -20.01
C ILE A 13 -7.83 9.10 -18.87
N TRP A 14 -6.91 10.01 -19.17
CA TRP A 14 -6.07 10.69 -18.18
C TRP A 14 -6.87 11.40 -17.09
N HIS A 15 -7.95 12.08 -17.47
CA HIS A 15 -8.85 12.78 -16.54
C HIS A 15 -9.52 11.83 -15.52
N LYS A 16 -9.73 10.55 -15.90
CA LYS A 16 -10.31 9.53 -15.00
C LYS A 16 -9.30 8.96 -14.00
N HIS A 17 -8.00 9.11 -14.26
CA HIS A 17 -6.93 8.64 -13.36
C HIS A 17 -6.30 9.80 -12.57
N PHE A 18 -6.36 11.02 -13.08
CA PHE A 18 -5.77 12.20 -12.47
C PHE A 18 -6.31 12.46 -11.05
N VAL A 19 -7.63 12.47 -10.86
CA VAL A 19 -8.24 12.76 -9.54
C VAL A 19 -7.88 11.69 -8.50
N PRO A 20 -8.05 10.37 -8.77
CA PRO A 20 -7.55 9.31 -7.89
C PRO A 20 -6.06 9.43 -7.51
N SER A 21 -5.20 9.68 -8.50
CA SER A 21 -3.75 9.81 -8.28
C SER A 21 -3.40 11.07 -7.49
N LEU A 22 -4.13 12.18 -7.69
CA LEU A 22 -3.95 13.41 -6.93
C LEU A 22 -4.36 13.23 -5.46
N ILE A 23 -5.49 12.58 -5.19
CA ILE A 23 -5.94 12.26 -3.83
C ILE A 23 -4.92 11.37 -3.12
N ALA A 24 -4.41 10.33 -3.82
CA ALA A 24 -3.34 9.48 -3.31
C ALA A 24 -2.08 10.27 -2.97
N GLY A 25 -1.63 11.14 -3.87
CA GLY A 25 -0.45 11.98 -3.68
C GLY A 25 -0.58 12.95 -2.49
N ILE A 26 -1.74 13.61 -2.36
CA ILE A 26 -2.02 14.50 -1.22
C ILE A 26 -2.02 13.73 0.10
N GLY A 27 -2.67 12.56 0.15
CA GLY A 27 -2.71 11.73 1.34
C GLY A 27 -1.31 11.33 1.82
N VAL A 28 -0.44 10.91 0.89
CA VAL A 28 0.96 10.59 1.20
C VAL A 28 1.74 11.82 1.64
N ALA A 29 1.57 12.97 0.98
CA ALA A 29 2.27 14.20 1.34
C ALA A 29 1.91 14.66 2.76
N ILE A 30 0.63 14.56 3.15
CA ILE A 30 0.19 14.90 4.52
C ILE A 30 0.88 14.01 5.55
N ILE A 31 0.95 12.69 5.31
CA ILE A 31 1.68 11.80 6.22
C ILE A 31 3.16 12.16 6.21
N ALA A 32 3.78 12.34 5.04
CA ALA A 32 5.21 12.66 4.93
C ALA A 32 5.61 13.96 5.64
N LEU A 33 4.71 14.95 5.76
CA LEU A 33 4.96 16.19 6.51
C LEU A 33 5.02 15.99 8.04
N ILE A 34 4.43 14.91 8.56
CA ILE A 34 4.38 14.59 9.98
C ILE A 34 5.60 13.77 10.42
N PHE A 35 6.28 13.09 9.48
CA PHE A 35 7.41 12.19 9.76
C PHE A 35 8.72 12.74 9.17
N GLU A 36 9.85 12.45 9.80
CA GLU A 36 11.16 12.93 9.32
C GLU A 36 11.59 12.27 8.00
N PHE A 37 12.37 12.97 7.19
CA PHE A 37 12.86 12.43 5.91
C PHE A 37 14.02 11.44 6.11
N SER A 38 13.75 10.16 5.87
CA SER A 38 14.76 9.09 5.73
C SER A 38 14.53 8.32 4.43
N VAL A 39 15.55 7.60 3.94
CA VAL A 39 15.40 6.75 2.73
C VAL A 39 14.30 5.70 2.94
N ALA A 40 14.23 5.11 4.14
CA ALA A 40 13.18 4.15 4.49
C ALA A 40 11.77 4.79 4.44
N ASN A 41 11.63 6.04 4.91
CA ASN A 41 10.41 6.83 4.80
C ASN A 41 10.00 7.09 3.36
N ILE A 42 10.95 7.45 2.50
CA ILE A 42 10.66 7.72 1.08
C ILE A 42 10.12 6.45 0.40
N VAL A 43 10.78 5.30 0.61
CA VAL A 43 10.34 4.03 0.02
C VAL A 43 8.98 3.60 0.59
N LEU A 44 8.74 3.80 1.89
CA LEU A 44 7.45 3.50 2.52
C LEU A 44 6.35 4.38 1.94
N PHE A 45 6.55 5.69 1.88
CA PHE A 45 5.57 6.65 1.36
C PHE A 45 5.30 6.45 -0.13
N ALA A 46 6.31 6.10 -0.93
CA ALA A 46 6.11 5.68 -2.31
C ALA A 46 5.23 4.42 -2.41
N SER A 47 5.46 3.44 -1.52
CA SER A 47 4.67 2.20 -1.46
C SER A 47 3.22 2.44 -1.01
N VAL A 48 3.03 3.30 -0.02
CA VAL A 48 1.70 3.75 0.46
C VAL A 48 0.98 4.54 -0.64
N GLY A 49 1.68 5.39 -1.38
CA GLY A 49 1.14 6.12 -2.53
C GLY A 49 0.72 5.22 -3.68
N ALA A 50 1.53 4.21 -4.00
CA ALA A 50 1.16 3.19 -4.97
C ALA A 50 -0.10 2.44 -4.52
N SER A 51 -0.19 2.06 -3.24
CA SER A 51 -1.39 1.44 -2.67
C SER A 51 -2.62 2.33 -2.76
N ALA A 52 -2.47 3.60 -2.40
CA ALA A 52 -3.53 4.60 -2.47
C ALA A 52 -4.03 4.78 -3.92
N ALA A 53 -3.13 4.88 -4.89
CA ALA A 53 -3.48 4.98 -6.30
C ALA A 53 -4.20 3.73 -6.82
N ILE A 54 -3.75 2.53 -6.39
CA ILE A 54 -4.41 1.26 -6.68
C ILE A 54 -5.82 1.26 -6.10
N LEU A 55 -6.00 1.57 -4.81
CA LEU A 55 -7.29 1.59 -4.12
C LEU A 55 -8.27 2.63 -4.69
N ALA A 56 -7.76 3.76 -5.18
CA ALA A 56 -8.58 4.79 -5.79
C ALA A 56 -8.97 4.47 -7.26
N ASN A 57 -8.37 3.44 -7.86
CA ASN A 57 -8.71 3.01 -9.21
C ASN A 57 -9.91 2.04 -9.21
N ILE A 58 -11.04 2.51 -9.74
CA ILE A 58 -12.32 1.82 -9.76
C ILE A 58 -12.31 0.60 -10.70
N LYS A 59 -11.44 0.57 -11.73
CA LYS A 59 -11.44 -0.50 -12.75
C LYS A 59 -10.75 -1.80 -12.33
N SER A 60 -9.99 -1.79 -11.24
CA SER A 60 -9.20 -2.94 -10.78
C SER A 60 -9.89 -3.70 -9.63
N HIS A 61 -11.22 -3.75 -9.63
CA HIS A 61 -12.09 -4.19 -8.51
C HIS A 61 -11.73 -5.54 -7.84
N HIS A 62 -11.08 -6.46 -8.57
CA HIS A 62 -10.63 -7.75 -8.05
C HIS A 62 -9.25 -7.68 -7.35
N LEU A 63 -8.40 -6.72 -7.75
CA LEU A 63 -7.08 -6.44 -7.16
C LEU A 63 -7.12 -5.30 -6.12
N THR A 64 -8.23 -4.57 -6.00
CA THR A 64 -8.35 -3.34 -5.20
C THR A 64 -9.23 -3.44 -3.97
N LYS A 65 -9.60 -4.66 -3.54
CA LYS A 65 -10.37 -4.80 -2.31
C LYS A 65 -9.53 -4.32 -1.12
N LEU A 66 -10.13 -3.45 -0.30
CA LEU A 66 -9.48 -2.89 0.89
C LEU A 66 -8.93 -4.00 1.82
N HIS A 67 -9.69 -5.10 1.98
CA HIS A 67 -9.24 -6.29 2.71
C HIS A 67 -7.87 -6.81 2.24
N THR A 68 -7.65 -6.94 0.93
CA THR A 68 -6.39 -7.44 0.35
C THR A 68 -5.22 -6.54 0.74
N ALA A 69 -5.40 -5.22 0.65
CA ALA A 69 -4.37 -4.26 1.05
C ALA A 69 -4.08 -4.32 2.55
N ILE A 70 -5.14 -4.36 3.39
CA ILE A 70 -5.00 -4.45 4.85
C ILE A 70 -4.25 -5.73 5.24
N VAL A 71 -4.69 -6.90 4.75
CA VAL A 71 -4.05 -8.19 5.08
C VAL A 71 -2.59 -8.20 4.65
N SER A 72 -2.27 -7.66 3.47
CA SER A 72 -0.89 -7.60 2.99
C SER A 72 0.00 -6.74 3.86
N TYR A 73 -0.49 -5.59 4.30
CA TYR A 73 0.26 -4.70 5.19
C TYR A 73 0.41 -5.28 6.60
N VAL A 74 -0.58 -6.04 7.09
CA VAL A 74 -0.44 -6.83 8.32
C VAL A 74 0.70 -7.85 8.16
N VAL A 75 0.72 -8.60 7.05
CA VAL A 75 1.81 -9.56 6.77
C VAL A 75 3.17 -8.86 6.69
N ALA A 76 3.24 -7.72 5.99
CA ALA A 76 4.46 -6.93 5.87
C ALA A 76 5.03 -6.54 7.24
N ILE A 77 4.19 -6.12 8.18
CA ILE A 77 4.64 -5.72 9.51
C ILE A 77 5.06 -6.90 10.38
N LEU A 78 4.33 -8.02 10.29
CA LEU A 78 4.68 -9.24 11.02
C LEU A 78 6.06 -9.75 10.60
N ILE A 79 6.34 -9.73 9.30
CA ILE A 79 7.67 -10.07 8.78
C ILE A 79 8.73 -9.05 9.22
N SER A 80 8.41 -7.76 9.21
CA SER A 80 9.33 -6.72 9.67
C SER A 80 9.69 -6.91 11.15
N PHE A 81 8.71 -7.22 12.01
CA PHE A 81 8.95 -7.55 13.41
C PHE A 81 9.77 -8.82 13.58
N LEU A 82 9.46 -9.87 12.84
CA LEU A 82 10.24 -11.11 12.87
C LEU A 82 11.71 -10.86 12.53
N LEU A 83 11.98 -10.10 11.46
CA LEU A 83 13.34 -9.75 11.05
C LEU A 83 14.04 -8.86 12.07
N TYR A 84 13.32 -7.92 12.68
CA TYR A 84 13.86 -7.12 13.79
C TYR A 84 14.36 -8.03 14.93
N PHE A 85 13.54 -8.97 15.40
CA PHE A 85 13.94 -9.90 16.46
C PHE A 85 15.12 -10.80 16.05
N ILE A 86 15.16 -11.28 14.82
CA ILE A 86 16.29 -12.08 14.30
C ILE A 86 17.59 -11.24 14.31
N ASN A 87 17.52 -9.96 13.93
CA ASN A 87 18.69 -9.09 13.90
C ASN A 87 19.22 -8.73 15.29
N LEU A 88 18.36 -8.69 16.32
CA LEU A 88 18.81 -8.56 17.70
C LEU A 88 19.71 -9.72 18.12
N GLN A 89 19.52 -10.91 17.55
CA GLN A 89 20.27 -12.11 17.90
C GLN A 89 21.50 -12.33 17.01
N VAL A 90 21.37 -12.17 15.69
CA VAL A 90 22.37 -12.67 14.72
C VAL A 90 22.97 -11.58 13.81
N ARG A 91 22.58 -10.30 13.92
CA ARG A 91 23.07 -9.18 13.09
C ARG A 91 23.31 -9.55 11.62
N LEU A 92 22.24 -9.69 10.86
CA LEU A 92 22.33 -10.09 9.46
C LEU A 92 22.82 -8.94 8.56
N PRO A 93 23.60 -9.23 7.51
CA PRO A 93 23.87 -8.26 6.44
C PRO A 93 22.58 -7.72 5.81
N LEU A 94 22.60 -6.46 5.39
CA LEU A 94 21.46 -5.78 4.77
C LEU A 94 20.86 -6.58 3.59
N ALA A 95 21.70 -7.14 2.72
CA ALA A 95 21.26 -7.91 1.56
C ALA A 95 20.41 -9.13 1.97
N LEU A 96 20.78 -9.84 3.04
CA LEU A 96 20.01 -10.97 3.55
C LEU A 96 18.70 -10.51 4.19
N ASN A 97 18.71 -9.40 4.92
CA ASN A 97 17.49 -8.82 5.47
C ASN A 97 16.48 -8.44 4.39
N LEU A 98 16.93 -7.80 3.32
CA LEU A 98 16.08 -7.46 2.18
C LEU A 98 15.57 -8.71 1.46
N PHE A 99 16.42 -9.71 1.25
CA PHE A 99 16.02 -10.99 0.69
C PHE A 99 14.89 -11.62 1.51
N PHE A 100 15.05 -11.74 2.83
CA PHE A 100 14.04 -12.33 3.68
C PHE A 100 12.77 -11.48 3.77
N ALA A 101 12.88 -10.16 3.82
CA ALA A 101 11.71 -9.27 3.83
C ALA A 101 10.87 -9.48 2.58
N VAL A 102 11.51 -9.48 1.40
CA VAL A 102 10.81 -9.69 0.12
C VAL A 102 10.26 -11.11 0.04
N PHE A 103 11.09 -12.12 0.28
CA PHE A 103 10.71 -13.54 0.15
C PHE A 103 9.58 -13.93 1.10
N LEU A 104 9.73 -13.67 2.40
CA LEU A 104 8.76 -14.07 3.42
C LEU A 104 7.45 -13.28 3.29
N THR A 105 7.51 -11.98 3.01
CA THR A 105 6.29 -11.20 2.78
C THR A 105 5.58 -11.68 1.52
N SER A 106 6.30 -11.95 0.43
CA SER A 106 5.70 -12.44 -0.82
C SER A 106 5.02 -13.79 -0.65
N ILE A 107 5.70 -14.78 -0.07
CA ILE A 107 5.13 -16.13 0.09
C ILE A 107 3.88 -16.12 0.98
N LEU A 108 3.90 -15.36 2.09
CA LEU A 108 2.75 -15.26 2.97
C LEU A 108 1.57 -14.52 2.32
N ILE A 109 1.85 -13.46 1.56
CA ILE A 109 0.82 -12.75 0.79
C ILE A 109 0.17 -13.67 -0.25
N PHE A 110 0.96 -14.50 -0.94
CA PHE A 110 0.44 -15.51 -1.87
C PHE A 110 -0.40 -16.56 -1.15
N LEU A 111 0.08 -17.11 -0.03
CA LEU A 111 -0.67 -18.09 0.77
C LEU A 111 -1.98 -17.52 1.33
N ALA A 112 -2.00 -16.22 1.66
CA ALA A 112 -3.19 -15.52 2.11
C ALA A 112 -4.17 -15.17 0.96
N ASN A 113 -3.85 -15.51 -0.30
CA ASN A 113 -4.59 -15.08 -1.50
C ASN A 113 -4.86 -13.56 -1.50
N SER A 114 -3.92 -12.78 -0.97
CA SER A 114 -4.10 -11.36 -0.72
C SER A 114 -3.07 -10.55 -1.48
N PHE A 115 -2.87 -10.79 -2.79
CA PHE A 115 -1.74 -10.20 -3.52
C PHE A 115 -1.84 -8.67 -3.67
N HIS A 116 -1.11 -7.93 -2.83
CA HIS A 116 -0.94 -6.48 -2.90
C HIS A 116 0.55 -6.10 -2.91
N PRO A 117 1.17 -5.98 -4.10
CA PRO A 117 2.62 -5.80 -4.26
C PRO A 117 3.25 -4.66 -3.45
N PRO A 118 2.61 -3.48 -3.27
CA PRO A 118 3.22 -2.41 -2.50
C PRO A 118 3.55 -2.79 -1.04
N ALA A 119 2.84 -3.77 -0.46
CA ALA A 119 3.12 -4.24 0.89
C ALA A 119 4.49 -4.94 1.01
N ILE A 120 4.99 -5.56 -0.07
CA ILE A 120 6.32 -6.18 -0.11
C ILE A 120 7.40 -5.10 0.04
N SER A 121 7.25 -4.00 -0.68
CA SER A 121 8.16 -2.84 -0.55
C SER A 121 8.04 -2.19 0.83
N ALA A 122 6.82 -2.12 1.38
CA ALA A 122 6.60 -1.63 2.73
C ALA A 122 7.30 -2.49 3.80
N SER A 123 7.37 -3.83 3.65
CA SER A 123 8.08 -4.68 4.62
C SER A 123 9.58 -4.39 4.64
N ALA A 124 10.19 -4.20 3.46
CA ALA A 124 11.58 -3.79 3.36
C ALA A 124 11.81 -2.41 4.02
N SER A 125 10.91 -1.45 3.80
CA SER A 125 11.00 -0.13 4.44
C SER A 125 10.83 -0.17 5.95
N PHE A 126 9.88 -0.95 6.47
CA PHE A 126 9.63 -1.08 7.90
C PHE A 126 10.81 -1.70 8.64
N PHE A 127 11.50 -2.65 8.01
CA PHE A 127 12.75 -3.18 8.54
C PHE A 127 13.89 -2.14 8.52
N LEU A 128 14.04 -1.41 7.41
CA LEU A 128 15.06 -0.35 7.28
C LEU A 128 14.80 0.87 8.16
N PHE A 129 13.64 0.91 8.80
CA PHE A 129 13.22 1.97 9.68
C PHE A 129 13.93 1.80 11.03
N GLU A 130 14.98 2.58 11.26
CA GLU A 130 15.69 2.64 12.55
C GLU A 130 14.87 3.38 13.63
N ARG A 131 13.62 2.98 13.85
CA ARG A 131 12.75 3.55 14.89
C ARG A 131 12.25 2.50 15.87
N SER A 132 11.67 2.99 16.96
CA SER A 132 11.06 2.14 17.98
C SER A 132 9.91 1.31 17.39
N LEU A 133 9.64 0.15 17.99
CA LEU A 133 8.51 -0.70 17.61
C LEU A 133 7.16 0.05 17.75
N LEU A 134 7.08 1.00 18.69
CA LEU A 134 5.90 1.84 18.87
C LEU A 134 5.68 2.80 17.70
N ASP A 135 6.73 3.42 17.17
CA ASP A 135 6.63 4.29 15.99
C ASP A 135 6.17 3.51 14.76
N LEU A 136 6.70 2.31 14.57
CA LEU A 136 6.28 1.36 13.54
C LEU A 136 4.80 1.01 13.65
N PHE A 137 4.33 0.75 14.87
CA PHE A 137 2.92 0.47 15.13
C PHE A 137 2.03 1.68 14.82
N TYR A 138 2.41 2.88 15.27
CA TYR A 138 1.64 4.10 14.95
C TYR A 138 1.59 4.40 13.46
N LEU A 139 2.72 4.25 12.77
CA LEU A 139 2.83 4.44 11.33
C LEU A 139 1.94 3.46 10.57
N PHE A 140 1.88 2.21 11.01
CA PHE A 140 0.97 1.21 10.46
C PHE A 140 -0.50 1.56 10.63
N ILE A 141 -0.90 1.94 11.85
CA ILE A 141 -2.26 2.39 12.12
C ILE A 141 -2.62 3.59 11.24
N ALA A 142 -1.69 4.55 11.09
CA ALA A 142 -1.89 5.70 10.21
C ALA A 142 -2.09 5.29 8.74
N ILE A 143 -1.31 4.32 8.23
CA ILE A 143 -1.45 3.79 6.87
C ILE A 143 -2.79 3.08 6.69
N LEU A 144 -3.22 2.26 7.64
CA LEU A 144 -4.51 1.58 7.59
C LEU A 144 -5.67 2.58 7.56
N ILE A 145 -5.63 3.59 8.45
CA ILE A 145 -6.62 4.67 8.49
C ILE A 145 -6.63 5.40 7.15
N LEU A 146 -5.46 5.73 6.58
CA LEU A 146 -5.36 6.37 5.28
C LEU A 146 -6.02 5.53 4.18
N PHE A 147 -5.78 4.21 4.13
CA PHE A 147 -6.40 3.33 3.14
C PHE A 147 -7.92 3.28 3.27
N ILE A 148 -8.43 3.22 4.50
CA ILE A 148 -9.87 3.27 4.79
C ILE A 148 -10.44 4.60 4.28
N ILE A 149 -9.81 5.73 4.60
CA ILE A 149 -10.24 7.07 4.18
C ILE A 149 -10.24 7.19 2.64
N ILE A 150 -9.16 6.79 1.98
CA ILE A 150 -9.03 6.88 0.52
C ILE A 150 -10.11 6.04 -0.15
N ARG A 151 -10.33 4.81 0.33
CA ARG A 151 -11.37 3.94 -0.23
C ARG A 151 -12.76 4.51 0.03
N PHE A 152 -13.02 5.03 1.22
CA PHE A 152 -14.29 5.69 1.56
C PHE A 152 -14.57 6.92 0.67
N LEU A 153 -13.56 7.78 0.45
CA LEU A 153 -13.65 8.91 -0.47
C LEU A 153 -13.91 8.44 -1.91
N THR A 154 -13.25 7.35 -2.32
CA THR A 154 -13.48 6.75 -3.65
C THR A 154 -14.92 6.30 -3.81
N TYR A 155 -15.53 5.69 -2.79
CA TYR A 155 -16.96 5.32 -2.80
C TYR A 155 -17.89 6.54 -2.80
N THR A 156 -17.52 7.62 -2.11
CA THR A 156 -18.33 8.85 -2.06
C THR A 156 -18.30 9.60 -3.39
N ILE A 157 -17.16 9.62 -4.08
CA ILE A 157 -16.95 10.40 -5.31
C ILE A 157 -17.30 9.58 -6.56
N SER A 158 -17.16 8.25 -6.51
CA SER A 158 -17.42 7.38 -7.67
C SER A 158 -18.91 7.23 -7.92
N GLN A 159 -19.34 7.53 -9.15
CA GLN A 159 -20.71 7.26 -9.60
C GLN A 159 -21.02 5.77 -9.80
N HIS A 160 -20.00 4.91 -9.76
CA HIS A 160 -20.12 3.47 -10.04
C HIS A 160 -20.10 2.59 -8.78
N LEU A 161 -19.85 3.16 -7.59
CA LEU A 161 -19.71 2.40 -6.34
C LEU A 161 -20.76 2.88 -5.32
N PRO A 162 -21.80 2.09 -5.03
CA PRO A 162 -22.77 2.47 -4.02
C PRO A 162 -22.17 2.41 -2.61
N ILE A 163 -22.28 3.51 -1.85
CA ILE A 163 -21.73 3.62 -0.48
C ILE A 163 -22.19 2.49 0.47
N LYS A 164 -23.40 1.96 0.26
CA LYS A 164 -23.97 0.84 1.02
C LYS A 164 -23.12 -0.44 0.91
N GLU A 165 -22.35 -0.58 -0.15
CA GLU A 165 -21.48 -1.73 -0.38
C GLU A 165 -20.07 -1.56 0.19
N PHE A 166 -19.72 -0.39 0.72
CA PHE A 166 -18.40 -0.13 1.31
C PHE A 166 -18.03 -1.17 2.39
N TRP A 167 -18.99 -1.60 3.20
CA TRP A 167 -18.76 -2.61 4.24
C TRP A 167 -18.39 -4.00 3.68
N LYS A 168 -18.76 -4.31 2.43
CA LYS A 168 -18.38 -5.57 1.77
C LYS A 168 -16.88 -5.62 1.46
N GLU A 169 -16.22 -4.46 1.34
CA GLU A 169 -14.77 -4.37 1.07
C GLU A 169 -13.90 -4.94 2.20
N PHE A 170 -14.44 -5.05 3.42
CA PHE A 170 -13.76 -5.66 4.56
C PHE A 170 -13.93 -7.19 4.62
N LYS A 171 -14.87 -7.75 3.85
CA LYS A 171 -15.15 -9.19 3.87
C LYS A 171 -14.33 -9.92 2.81
N ARG A 172 -13.83 -11.10 3.17
CA ARG A 172 -13.27 -12.06 2.23
C ARG A 172 -14.42 -12.73 1.49
N GLU A 173 -14.83 -12.18 0.36
CA GLU A 173 -15.77 -12.86 -0.54
C GLU A 173 -14.99 -13.88 -1.37
N PHE A 174 -15.37 -15.15 -1.21
CA PHE A 174 -14.92 -16.28 -2.04
C PHE A 174 -15.58 -16.21 -3.42
#